data_AF-E9PQU7-F1
#
_entry.id   AF-E9PQU7-F1
#
_cell.length_a   1.000
_cell.length_b   1.000
_cell.length_c   1.000
_cell.angle_alpha   90.00
_cell.angle_beta   90.00
_cell.angle_gamma   90.00
#
_symmetry.space_group_name_H-M   'P 1'
#
loop_
_entity.id
_entity.type
_entity.pdbx_description
1 polymer ?
#
loop_
_entity_poly.entity_id
_entity_poly.type
_entity_poly.pdbx_seq_one_letter_code
_entity_poly.pdbx_strand_id
1 'polypeptide(L)'
;MRPGTALQAVLLAVLLVGLRAATGRLLSASDLDLRGGQPVCRGGTQRPCYKVIYFHDTSRRLNFEEAKEACRRDGGQLVSIESEDEQKLIEKFIENLLPSDGDFWIGLRRREEKQSNSTACQDLYAWTDGSISQFRNWYVDEPSCGSEVCVVMYHQPSAPAGIGGPYMFQWNDDRCNMKNNFICKYSDEKPAVPSREAEGEETELTTPVLPEETQEEDAKKTFKESREAALNLAYILIPSIPLLLLLVVTTVVCWVWICRKRQKTGAARP
;
A
#
# COMPACT_ATOMS: atom_id res chain seq x y z
N MET A 1 19.14 -14.49 78.36
CA MET A 1 18.31 -14.79 77.16
C MET A 1 17.39 -13.59 76.94
N ARG A 2 17.08 -13.10 75.74
CA ARG A 2 17.71 -13.19 74.41
C ARG A 2 17.32 -11.87 73.68
N PRO A 3 18.27 -11.00 73.27
CA PRO A 3 17.91 -9.81 72.49
C PRO A 3 17.68 -10.22 71.02
N GLY A 4 16.41 -10.36 70.60
CA GLY A 4 16.13 -10.88 69.26
C GLY A 4 14.73 -10.65 68.67
N THR A 5 13.78 -10.07 69.41
CA THR A 5 12.38 -9.94 68.96
C THR A 5 12.01 -8.55 68.43
N ALA A 6 12.62 -7.48 68.96
CA ALA A 6 12.30 -6.11 68.56
C ALA A 6 12.68 -5.78 67.10
N LEU A 7 13.81 -6.30 66.61
CA LEU A 7 14.33 -5.95 65.28
C LEU A 7 13.51 -6.55 64.12
N GLN A 8 12.89 -7.73 64.32
CA GLN A 8 12.00 -8.34 63.31
C GLN A 8 10.68 -7.58 63.16
N ALA A 9 10.13 -7.01 64.25
CA ALA A 9 8.88 -6.26 64.21
C ALA A 9 8.96 -5.00 63.34
N VAL A 10 10.10 -4.29 63.40
CA VAL A 10 10.35 -3.08 62.57
C VAL A 10 10.46 -3.45 61.10
N LEU A 11 11.08 -4.58 60.76
CA LEU A 11 11.26 -5.01 59.37
C LEU A 11 9.93 -5.35 58.67
N LEU A 12 8.99 -5.99 59.38
CA LEU A 12 7.65 -6.25 58.83
C LEU A 12 6.82 -4.96 58.65
N ALA A 13 6.99 -3.96 59.53
CA ALA A 13 6.26 -2.69 59.39
C ALA A 13 6.62 -1.95 58.09
N VAL A 14 7.91 -1.92 57.73
CA VAL A 14 8.39 -1.30 56.47
C VAL A 14 7.80 -2.01 55.25
N LEU A 15 7.75 -3.34 55.26
CA LEU A 15 7.18 -4.14 54.16
C LEU A 15 5.66 -3.94 53.98
N LEU A 16 4.91 -3.64 55.06
CA LEU A 16 3.48 -3.42 55.00
C LEU A 16 3.08 -1.98 54.63
N VAL A 17 3.94 -0.99 54.86
CA VAL A 17 3.72 0.41 54.43
C VAL A 17 4.07 0.61 52.95
N GLY A 18 5.06 -0.12 52.42
CA GLY A 18 5.49 -0.01 51.02
C GLY A 18 4.46 -0.43 49.96
N LEU A 19 3.40 -1.15 50.33
CA LEU A 19 2.46 -1.77 49.38
C LEU A 19 1.13 -1.00 49.19
N ARG A 20 1.13 0.33 49.32
CA ARG A 20 -0.07 1.19 49.17
C ARG A 20 0.13 2.44 48.30
N ALA A 21 0.86 2.33 47.19
CA ALA A 21 1.02 3.41 46.21
C ALA A 21 1.02 2.94 44.75
N ALA A 22 0.25 1.89 44.42
CA ALA A 22 0.17 1.33 43.06
C ALA A 22 -1.26 0.93 42.68
N THR A 23 -2.17 1.91 42.57
CA THR A 23 -3.44 1.73 41.83
C THR A 23 -3.21 1.77 40.33
N GLY A 24 -2.26 0.96 39.85
CA GLY A 24 -2.17 0.63 38.43
C GLY A 24 -3.42 -0.15 38.07
N ARG A 25 -4.21 0.36 37.13
CA ARG A 25 -5.27 -0.46 36.52
C ARG A 25 -4.57 -1.65 35.86
N LEU A 26 -4.96 -2.87 36.24
CA LEU A 26 -4.69 -4.05 35.42
C LEU A 26 -5.37 -3.80 34.07
N LEU A 27 -4.58 -3.42 33.07
CA LEU A 27 -5.04 -3.35 31.70
C LEU A 27 -5.47 -4.76 31.29
N SER A 28 -6.72 -4.90 30.87
CA SER A 28 -7.18 -6.19 30.34
C SER A 28 -6.37 -6.52 29.10
N ALA A 29 -6.09 -7.80 28.86
CA ALA A 29 -5.47 -8.28 27.61
C ALA A 29 -6.39 -8.14 26.38
N SER A 30 -7.43 -7.30 26.49
CA SER A 30 -8.39 -6.88 25.46
C SER A 30 -7.99 -5.54 24.83
N ASP A 31 -7.25 -4.68 25.54
CA ASP A 31 -6.88 -3.32 25.09
C ASP A 31 -5.58 -3.31 24.26
N LEU A 32 -5.33 -4.35 23.46
CA LEU A 32 -4.20 -4.42 22.53
C LEU A 32 -4.52 -3.63 21.23
N ASP A 33 -4.77 -2.33 21.42
CA ASP A 33 -5.21 -1.34 20.43
C ASP A 33 -4.29 -1.28 19.19
N LEU A 34 -4.79 -0.78 18.06
CA LEU A 34 -4.07 -0.69 16.77
C LEU A 34 -2.99 0.42 16.74
N ARG A 35 -2.36 0.69 17.89
CA ARG A 35 -1.35 1.74 18.06
C ARG A 35 0.04 1.26 17.63
N GLY A 36 0.36 1.50 16.36
CA GLY A 36 1.69 2.06 16.08
C GLY A 36 1.92 3.31 16.97
N GLY A 37 3.16 3.55 17.35
CA GLY A 37 3.52 4.38 18.52
C GLY A 37 2.99 5.82 18.56
N GLN A 38 3.27 6.54 19.66
CA GLN A 38 3.00 7.97 19.71
C GLN A 38 3.75 8.69 18.57
N PRO A 39 3.13 9.68 17.89
CA PRO A 39 3.79 10.40 16.81
C PRO A 39 5.01 11.17 17.35
N VAL A 40 6.14 11.03 16.69
CA VAL A 40 7.42 11.67 17.05
C VAL A 40 7.58 12.93 16.20
N CYS A 41 7.72 14.08 16.86
CA CYS A 41 7.81 15.38 16.20
C CYS A 41 9.27 15.84 16.05
N ARG A 42 9.56 16.67 15.04
CA ARG A 42 10.88 17.32 14.90
C ARG A 42 11.18 18.13 16.16
N GLY A 43 12.35 17.93 16.76
CA GLY A 43 12.70 18.58 18.04
C GLY A 43 11.73 18.27 19.20
N GLY A 44 10.97 17.18 19.13
CA GLY A 44 10.01 16.76 20.17
C GLY A 44 8.62 17.40 20.09
N THR A 45 8.47 18.59 19.49
CA THR A 45 7.17 19.31 19.40
C THR A 45 6.91 20.05 18.09
N GLN A 46 7.91 20.23 17.22
CA GLN A 46 7.76 20.95 15.96
C GLN A 46 7.17 20.01 14.90
N ARG A 47 6.21 20.51 14.13
CA ARG A 47 5.73 19.79 12.94
C ARG A 47 6.73 19.90 11.78
N PRO A 48 6.69 18.99 10.79
CA PRO A 48 5.89 17.77 10.76
C PRO A 48 6.26 16.77 11.86
N CYS A 49 5.26 16.02 12.31
CA CYS A 49 5.43 14.83 13.14
C CYS A 49 5.27 13.56 12.31
N TYR A 50 5.78 12.44 12.79
CA TYR A 50 5.82 11.17 12.06
C TYR A 50 5.37 10.01 12.94
N LYS A 51 4.72 9.01 12.35
CA LYS A 51 4.31 7.77 13.02
C LYS A 51 4.73 6.61 12.15
N VAL A 52 5.54 5.71 12.69
CA VAL A 52 5.95 4.46 12.03
C VAL A 52 5.00 3.35 12.51
N ILE A 53 4.27 2.73 11.58
CA ILE A 53 3.35 1.63 11.85
C ILE A 53 3.95 0.36 11.24
N TYR A 54 4.38 -0.57 12.09
CA TYR A 54 4.94 -1.85 11.68
C TYR A 54 4.19 -3.01 12.34
N PHE A 55 4.23 -4.18 11.69
CA PHE A 55 3.58 -5.40 12.16
C PHE A 55 4.57 -6.58 12.14
N HIS A 56 4.71 -7.23 13.30
CA HIS A 56 5.40 -8.52 13.44
C HIS A 56 4.64 -9.65 12.73
N ASP A 57 3.30 -9.59 12.74
CA ASP A 57 2.43 -10.46 11.96
C ASP A 57 2.24 -9.86 10.55
N THR A 58 2.78 -10.55 9.54
CA THR A 58 2.73 -10.12 8.13
C THR A 58 1.31 -10.08 7.57
N SER A 59 0.35 -10.84 8.13
CA SER A 59 -1.04 -10.84 7.65
C SER A 59 -1.75 -9.50 7.93
N ARG A 60 -1.35 -8.82 9.02
CA ARG A 60 -1.87 -7.53 9.47
C ARG A 60 -1.32 -6.33 8.69
N ARG A 61 -0.27 -6.52 7.89
CA ARG A 61 0.28 -5.48 6.99
C ARG A 61 -0.76 -5.05 5.96
N LEU A 62 -0.65 -3.81 5.49
CA LEU A 62 -1.67 -3.16 4.67
C LEU A 62 -1.20 -2.96 3.24
N ASN A 63 -2.15 -2.93 2.30
CA ASN A 63 -1.90 -2.45 0.95
C ASN A 63 -1.78 -0.93 0.90
N PHE A 64 -1.33 -0.37 -0.22
CA PHE A 64 -1.01 1.06 -0.31
C PHE A 64 -2.22 1.97 0.00
N GLU A 65 -3.39 1.65 -0.54
CA GLU A 65 -4.60 2.46 -0.30
C GLU A 65 -5.15 2.24 1.11
N GLU A 66 -5.06 1.02 1.65
CA GLU A 66 -5.37 0.73 3.06
C GLU A 66 -4.48 1.54 4.03
N ALA A 67 -3.17 1.63 3.75
CA ALA A 67 -2.20 2.38 4.54
C ALA A 67 -2.40 3.90 4.41
N LYS A 68 -2.62 4.41 3.19
CA LYS A 68 -2.97 5.80 2.90
C LYS A 68 -4.22 6.25 3.66
N GLU A 69 -5.27 5.45 3.58
CA GLU A 69 -6.52 5.70 4.28
C GLU A 69 -6.37 5.52 5.81
N ALA A 70 -5.50 4.62 6.29
CA ALA A 70 -5.18 4.53 7.72
C ALA A 70 -4.51 5.80 8.26
N CYS A 71 -3.51 6.36 7.55
CA CYS A 71 -2.93 7.65 7.90
C CYS A 71 -3.98 8.77 7.88
N ARG A 72 -4.83 8.82 6.84
CA ARG A 72 -5.88 9.83 6.69
C ARG A 72 -6.91 9.80 7.83
N ARG A 73 -7.30 8.61 8.30
CA ARG A 73 -8.20 8.45 9.47
C ARG A 73 -7.57 8.89 10.79
N ASP A 74 -6.25 8.78 10.92
CA ASP A 74 -5.49 9.20 12.11
C ASP A 74 -5.13 10.72 12.06
N GLY A 75 -5.53 11.44 11.00
CA GLY A 75 -5.28 12.87 10.83
C GLY A 75 -3.95 13.24 10.18
N GLY A 76 -3.26 12.27 9.57
CA GLY A 76 -2.03 12.47 8.79
C GLY A 76 -2.20 12.05 7.33
N GLN A 77 -1.08 11.92 6.61
CA GLN A 77 -1.00 11.39 5.24
C GLN A 77 0.17 10.39 5.17
N LEU A 78 0.29 9.56 4.13
CA LEU A 78 1.52 8.76 3.94
C LEU A 78 2.71 9.72 3.76
N VAL A 79 3.86 9.36 4.33
CA VAL A 79 5.00 10.29 4.46
C VAL A 79 5.54 10.77 3.10
N SER A 80 5.49 12.07 2.87
CA SER A 80 6.39 12.74 1.92
C SER A 80 7.77 12.88 2.56
N ILE A 81 8.82 12.56 1.82
CA ILE A 81 10.21 12.72 2.25
C ILE A 81 10.84 13.76 1.34
N GLU A 82 10.97 14.98 1.85
CA GLU A 82 11.23 16.17 1.05
C GLU A 82 12.70 16.60 1.07
N SER A 83 13.52 15.98 1.92
CA SER A 83 14.95 16.26 2.05
C SER A 83 15.74 15.08 2.65
N GLU A 84 17.06 15.09 2.45
CA GLU A 84 17.99 14.11 3.01
C GLU A 84 18.00 14.11 4.55
N ASP A 85 17.76 15.27 5.19
CA ASP A 85 17.65 15.38 6.66
C ASP A 85 16.34 14.79 7.20
N GLU A 86 15.26 14.83 6.41
CA GLU A 86 13.99 14.18 6.75
C GLU A 86 14.09 12.65 6.59
N GLN A 87 14.73 12.18 5.51
CA GLN A 87 15.10 10.78 5.32
C GLN A 87 15.89 10.27 6.55
N LYS A 88 17.01 10.91 6.91
CA LYS A 88 17.84 10.58 8.09
C LYS A 88 17.12 10.68 9.44
N LEU A 89 16.03 11.43 9.53
CA LEU A 89 15.20 11.51 10.74
C LEU A 89 14.28 10.30 10.85
N ILE A 90 13.67 9.90 9.74
CA ILE A 90 12.78 8.74 9.65
C ILE A 90 13.57 7.44 9.84
N GLU A 91 14.76 7.32 9.24
CA GLU A 91 15.70 6.19 9.43
C GLU A 91 15.93 5.93 10.92
N LYS A 92 16.33 6.96 11.67
CA LYS A 92 16.56 6.87 13.12
C LYS A 92 15.31 6.47 13.89
N PHE A 93 14.11 6.88 13.47
CA PHE A 93 12.89 6.41 14.12
C PHE A 93 12.65 4.91 13.91
N ILE A 94 12.97 4.38 12.73
CA ILE A 94 12.89 2.94 12.43
C ILE A 94 13.95 2.17 13.22
N GLU A 95 15.21 2.63 13.21
CA GLU A 95 16.31 2.03 13.99
C GLU A 95 15.97 1.94 15.49
N ASN A 96 15.43 3.01 16.08
CA ASN A 96 15.04 3.03 17.50
C ASN A 96 13.83 2.15 17.84
N LEU A 97 13.02 1.76 16.85
CA LEU A 97 11.88 0.85 17.03
C LEU A 97 12.23 -0.63 16.86
N LEU A 98 13.40 -0.94 16.28
CA LEU A 98 13.89 -2.30 16.02
C LEU A 98 12.83 -3.24 15.40
N PRO A 99 12.13 -2.85 14.31
CA PRO A 99 11.16 -3.72 13.68
C PRO A 99 11.82 -4.93 13.01
N SER A 100 11.05 -6.01 12.86
CA SER A 100 11.41 -7.16 12.03
C SER A 100 11.23 -6.84 10.53
N ASP A 101 11.96 -7.56 9.67
CA ASP A 101 11.94 -7.46 8.21
C ASP A 101 10.55 -7.19 7.60
N GLY A 102 10.49 -6.18 6.75
CA GLY A 102 9.26 -5.68 6.14
C GLY A 102 9.37 -4.21 5.78
N ASP A 103 9.25 -3.94 4.49
CA ASP A 103 9.39 -2.61 3.92
C ASP A 103 8.23 -1.68 4.32
N PHE A 104 8.41 -0.38 4.12
CA PHE A 104 7.49 0.66 4.54
C PHE A 104 6.91 1.42 3.35
N TRP A 105 5.58 1.43 3.18
CA TRP A 105 4.92 2.35 2.26
C TRP A 105 5.23 3.80 2.63
N ILE A 106 5.70 4.56 1.64
CA ILE A 106 5.85 6.03 1.69
C ILE A 106 4.83 6.69 0.75
N GLY A 107 4.66 8.00 0.85
CA GLY A 107 3.62 8.74 0.12
C GLY A 107 3.83 8.90 -1.38
N LEU A 108 4.85 8.30 -1.99
CA LEU A 108 5.22 8.50 -3.40
C LEU A 108 4.50 7.48 -4.30
N ARG A 109 3.95 7.94 -5.44
CA ARG A 109 3.30 7.09 -6.46
C ARG A 109 3.51 7.62 -7.87
N ARG A 110 3.68 6.74 -8.85
CA ARG A 110 3.72 7.06 -10.28
C ARG A 110 2.32 7.43 -10.79
N ARG A 111 2.22 8.55 -11.51
CA ARG A 111 0.98 8.99 -12.13
C ARG A 111 0.67 8.14 -13.37
N GLU A 112 -0.61 7.81 -13.56
CA GLU A 112 -1.14 7.17 -14.76
C GLU A 112 -1.39 8.20 -15.89
N GLU A 113 -0.56 9.24 -15.98
CA GLU A 113 -0.59 10.20 -17.08
C GLU A 113 -0.17 9.51 -18.37
N LYS A 114 -0.79 9.90 -19.50
CA LYS A 114 -0.43 9.34 -20.81
C LYS A 114 1.04 9.65 -21.10
N GLN A 115 1.89 8.62 -21.05
CA GLN A 115 3.32 8.72 -21.33
C GLN A 115 3.57 9.56 -22.58
N SER A 116 4.05 10.79 -22.41
CA SER A 116 4.67 11.50 -23.50
C SER A 116 5.96 10.77 -23.82
N ASN A 117 6.31 10.63 -25.10
CA ASN A 117 7.54 9.92 -25.53
C ASN A 117 8.85 10.65 -25.12
N SER A 118 8.76 11.63 -24.21
CA SER A 118 9.86 12.51 -23.77
C SER A 118 9.91 12.73 -22.25
N THR A 119 8.96 12.21 -21.47
CA THR A 119 8.99 12.28 -19.99
C THR A 119 9.74 11.07 -19.44
N ALA A 120 10.73 11.27 -18.56
CA ALA A 120 11.41 10.14 -17.93
C ALA A 120 10.51 9.52 -16.85
N CYS A 121 10.63 8.20 -16.65
CA CYS A 121 9.77 7.49 -15.69
C CYS A 121 9.90 8.00 -14.24
N GLN A 122 11.12 8.38 -13.83
CA GLN A 122 11.38 8.95 -12.50
C GLN A 122 10.59 10.26 -12.26
N ASP A 123 10.39 11.07 -13.30
CA ASP A 123 9.64 12.34 -13.24
C ASP A 123 8.13 12.12 -13.01
N LEU A 124 7.60 10.94 -13.35
CA LEU A 124 6.19 10.59 -13.16
C LEU A 124 5.83 10.27 -11.70
N TYR A 125 6.81 10.13 -10.82
CA TYR A 125 6.60 9.85 -9.39
C TYR A 125 6.32 11.15 -8.61
N ALA A 126 5.13 11.26 -8.03
CA ALA A 126 4.66 12.41 -7.27
C ALA A 126 4.13 12.03 -5.88
N TRP A 127 4.21 12.97 -4.93
CA TRP A 127 3.76 12.75 -3.56
C TRP A 127 2.22 12.87 -3.45
N THR A 128 1.61 11.92 -2.74
CA THR A 128 0.14 11.77 -2.64
C THR A 128 -0.52 12.73 -1.65
N ASP A 129 0.26 13.49 -0.89
CA ASP A 129 -0.17 14.61 -0.05
C ASP A 129 -0.12 15.97 -0.78
N GLY A 130 0.46 16.02 -1.98
CA GLY A 130 0.65 17.23 -2.77
C GLY A 130 2.03 17.88 -2.67
N SER A 131 2.95 17.36 -1.86
CA SER A 131 4.31 17.90 -1.74
C SER A 131 5.05 17.93 -3.09
N ILE A 132 5.79 19.00 -3.34
CA ILE A 132 6.45 19.27 -4.64
C ILE A 132 7.95 18.93 -4.66
N SER A 133 8.50 18.35 -3.59
CA SER A 133 9.93 18.09 -3.48
C SER A 133 10.43 17.08 -4.51
N GLN A 134 11.60 17.40 -5.08
CA GLN A 134 12.35 16.59 -6.05
C GLN A 134 13.34 15.63 -5.38
N PHE A 135 13.42 15.60 -4.05
CA PHE A 135 14.28 14.62 -3.34
C PHE A 135 13.82 13.18 -3.63
N ARG A 136 14.76 12.31 -3.98
CA ARG A 136 14.54 10.87 -4.23
C ARG A 136 15.71 10.08 -3.66
N ASN A 137 15.44 8.99 -2.94
CA ASN A 137 16.46 8.08 -2.39
C ASN A 137 16.32 6.67 -2.98
N TRP A 138 16.22 6.56 -4.31
CA TRP A 138 16.07 5.27 -5.01
C TRP A 138 17.25 4.32 -4.74
N TYR A 139 16.96 3.02 -4.73
CA TYR A 139 17.98 1.98 -4.85
C TYR A 139 18.62 2.00 -6.25
N VAL A 140 19.76 1.35 -6.44
CA VAL A 140 20.67 1.64 -7.58
C VAL A 140 20.11 1.29 -8.97
N ASP A 141 19.15 0.36 -9.03
CA ASP A 141 18.43 -0.10 -10.21
C ASP A 141 16.94 0.33 -10.25
N GLU A 142 16.52 1.22 -9.32
CA GLU A 142 15.13 1.63 -9.12
C GLU A 142 14.84 3.08 -9.60
N PRO A 143 13.58 3.44 -9.92
CA PRO A 143 12.39 2.60 -9.97
C PRO A 143 12.40 1.66 -11.20
N SER A 144 11.88 0.44 -11.04
CA SER A 144 11.80 -0.56 -12.13
C SER A 144 10.99 -0.09 -13.34
N CYS A 145 10.07 0.85 -13.14
CA CYS A 145 9.21 1.45 -14.19
C CYS A 145 8.24 0.48 -14.87
N GLY A 146 8.11 -0.75 -14.37
CA GLY A 146 7.27 -1.81 -14.92
C GLY A 146 5.77 -1.62 -14.65
N SER A 147 5.15 -2.60 -14.00
CA SER A 147 3.75 -2.52 -13.53
C SER A 147 3.61 -1.98 -12.10
N GLU A 148 4.72 -1.96 -11.38
CA GLU A 148 4.92 -1.37 -10.06
C GLU A 148 4.78 0.16 -10.13
N VAL A 149 4.04 0.77 -9.20
CA VAL A 149 3.71 2.21 -9.23
C VAL A 149 3.62 2.87 -7.86
N CYS A 150 3.48 2.10 -6.78
CA CYS A 150 3.48 2.60 -5.41
C CYS A 150 4.87 2.39 -4.80
N VAL A 151 5.35 3.27 -3.92
CA VAL A 151 6.76 3.21 -3.48
C VAL A 151 6.89 2.72 -2.05
N VAL A 152 7.78 1.76 -1.86
CA VAL A 152 8.28 1.36 -0.54
C VAL A 152 9.67 1.95 -0.27
N MET A 153 9.96 2.16 1.01
CA MET A 153 11.30 2.30 1.54
C MET A 153 11.71 0.96 2.16
N TYR A 154 12.85 0.41 1.75
CA TYR A 154 13.29 -0.92 2.18
C TYR A 154 13.61 -0.99 3.68
N HIS A 155 13.31 -2.14 4.29
CA HIS A 155 13.79 -2.52 5.62
C HIS A 155 13.83 -4.06 5.74
N GLN A 156 14.90 -4.65 5.22
CA GLN A 156 15.11 -6.11 5.20
C GLN A 156 16.48 -6.48 5.84
N PRO A 157 16.67 -6.26 7.14
CA PRO A 157 17.97 -6.47 7.81
C PRO A 157 18.45 -7.93 7.84
N SER A 158 17.60 -8.92 7.52
CA SER A 158 18.02 -10.33 7.33
C SER A 158 18.34 -10.69 5.87
N ALA A 159 18.03 -9.82 4.90
CA ALA A 159 18.28 -10.08 3.50
C ALA A 159 19.79 -9.96 3.14
N PRO A 160 20.33 -10.84 2.28
CA PRO A 160 21.64 -10.63 1.68
C PRO A 160 21.70 -9.29 0.92
N ALA A 161 22.84 -8.60 1.00
CA ALA A 161 23.03 -7.34 0.28
C ALA A 161 22.95 -7.54 -1.25
N GLY A 162 22.19 -6.67 -1.92
CA GLY A 162 22.13 -6.59 -3.38
C GLY A 162 23.24 -5.74 -3.98
N ILE A 163 23.10 -5.41 -5.27
CA ILE A 163 24.09 -4.65 -6.03
C ILE A 163 24.29 -3.20 -5.52
N GLY A 164 23.25 -2.60 -4.93
CA GLY A 164 23.32 -1.28 -4.27
C GLY A 164 23.73 -1.33 -2.79
N GLY A 165 24.03 -2.52 -2.25
CA GLY A 165 24.25 -2.75 -0.81
C GLY A 165 23.03 -3.37 -0.11
N PRO A 166 22.98 -3.33 1.24
CA PRO A 166 21.85 -3.85 2.01
C PRO A 166 20.52 -3.19 1.64
N TYR A 167 19.43 -3.96 1.69
CA TYR A 167 18.07 -3.46 1.45
C TYR A 167 17.54 -2.70 2.67
N MET A 168 18.08 -1.49 2.87
CA MET A 168 17.80 -0.62 4.01
C MET A 168 17.65 0.83 3.55
N PHE A 169 16.49 1.44 3.85
CA PHE A 169 16.18 2.87 3.75
C PHE A 169 16.19 3.53 2.36
N GLN A 170 16.77 2.87 1.35
CA GLN A 170 16.60 3.22 -0.06
C GLN A 170 15.22 2.78 -0.58
N TRP A 171 14.76 3.38 -1.68
CA TRP A 171 13.38 3.25 -2.17
C TRP A 171 13.28 2.37 -3.43
N ASN A 172 12.13 1.73 -3.61
CA ASN A 172 11.82 0.78 -4.67
C ASN A 172 10.35 0.94 -5.12
N ASP A 173 10.04 0.76 -6.41
CA ASP A 173 8.64 0.67 -6.83
C ASP A 173 8.05 -0.75 -6.65
N ASP A 174 6.86 -0.82 -6.07
CA ASP A 174 6.16 -2.04 -5.68
C ASP A 174 4.69 -1.99 -6.18
N ARG A 175 4.05 -3.15 -6.19
CA ARG A 175 2.66 -3.33 -6.59
C ARG A 175 1.78 -2.87 -5.45
N CYS A 176 0.90 -1.91 -5.69
CA CYS A 176 0.06 -1.28 -4.66
C CYS A 176 -0.81 -2.26 -3.84
N ASN A 177 -0.98 -3.51 -4.28
CA ASN A 177 -1.70 -4.58 -3.60
C ASN A 177 -0.84 -5.47 -2.68
N MET A 178 0.49 -5.30 -2.64
CA MET A 178 1.39 -5.94 -1.68
C MET A 178 1.12 -5.45 -0.26
N LYS A 179 1.53 -6.22 0.76
CA LYS A 179 1.21 -5.96 2.17
C LYS A 179 2.46 -5.59 2.97
N ASN A 180 2.66 -4.29 3.17
CA ASN A 180 3.85 -3.72 3.79
C ASN A 180 3.52 -3.00 5.12
N ASN A 181 4.57 -2.62 5.86
CA ASN A 181 4.48 -1.65 6.95
C ASN A 181 4.21 -0.25 6.34
N PHE A 182 4.00 0.80 7.13
CA PHE A 182 3.77 2.15 6.59
C PHE A 182 4.14 3.27 7.55
N ILE A 183 4.35 4.48 7.00
CA ILE A 183 4.76 5.66 7.77
C ILE A 183 3.84 6.83 7.45
N CYS A 184 3.26 7.44 8.49
CA CYS A 184 2.40 8.60 8.38
C CYS A 184 3.14 9.89 8.77
N LYS A 185 2.86 10.98 8.06
CA LYS A 185 3.34 12.35 8.32
C LYS A 185 2.16 13.26 8.70
N TYR A 186 2.39 14.15 9.66
CA TYR A 186 1.37 15.03 10.25
C TYR A 186 1.88 16.47 10.22
N SER A 187 1.50 17.20 9.17
CA SER A 187 1.77 18.63 8.97
C SER A 187 0.70 19.50 9.67
N ASP A 188 0.91 20.82 9.78
CA ASP A 188 -0.16 21.75 10.21
C ASP A 188 -1.09 22.14 9.04
N GLU A 189 -0.66 21.91 7.81
CA GLU A 189 -1.46 22.17 6.61
C GLU A 189 -2.58 21.14 6.46
N LYS A 190 -3.81 21.64 6.42
CA LYS A 190 -5.03 20.87 6.22
C LYS A 190 -5.04 20.29 4.79
N PRO A 191 -5.40 19.00 4.58
CA PRO A 191 -5.52 18.43 3.25
C PRO A 191 -6.45 19.28 2.36
N ALA A 192 -5.94 19.70 1.20
CA ALA A 192 -6.64 20.52 0.24
C ALA A 192 -7.75 19.71 -0.46
N VAL A 193 -8.91 19.62 0.18
CA VAL A 193 -10.15 19.22 -0.50
C VAL A 193 -10.43 20.26 -1.59
N PRO A 194 -10.54 19.89 -2.87
CA PRO A 194 -10.84 20.86 -3.93
C PRO A 194 -12.27 21.38 -3.76
N SER A 195 -12.40 22.56 -3.14
CA SER A 195 -13.64 23.32 -3.09
C SER A 195 -14.06 23.71 -4.51
N ARG A 196 -15.28 23.34 -4.89
CA ARG A 196 -15.94 23.95 -6.05
C ARG A 196 -16.37 25.36 -5.63
N GLU A 197 -15.50 26.33 -5.89
CA GLU A 197 -15.85 27.73 -5.72
C GLU A 197 -16.76 28.18 -6.87
N ALA A 198 -17.86 28.81 -6.50
CA ALA A 198 -18.89 29.28 -7.41
C ALA A 198 -19.43 30.62 -6.90
N GLU A 199 -18.71 31.68 -7.22
CA GLU A 199 -19.23 33.03 -7.34
C GLU A 199 -18.32 33.80 -8.30
N GLY A 200 -18.87 34.81 -8.97
CA GLY A 200 -18.12 35.67 -9.88
C GLY A 200 -18.69 37.08 -9.80
N GLU A 201 -17.89 38.07 -10.15
CA GLU A 201 -18.38 39.45 -10.29
C GLU A 201 -18.00 40.03 -11.65
N GLU A 202 -18.83 40.97 -12.07
CA GLU A 202 -19.15 41.31 -13.45
C GLU A 202 -18.15 42.31 -14.06
N THR A 203 -17.84 42.16 -15.36
CA THR A 203 -17.46 43.29 -16.22
C THR A 203 -17.92 43.00 -17.65
N GLU A 204 -18.69 43.92 -18.21
CA GLU A 204 -19.54 43.73 -19.39
C GLU A 204 -18.84 44.07 -20.73
N LEU A 205 -18.89 43.17 -21.71
CA LEU A 205 -18.95 43.53 -23.15
C LEU A 205 -19.49 42.39 -24.06
N THR A 206 -20.82 42.32 -24.19
CA THR A 206 -21.65 42.02 -25.39
C THR A 206 -20.91 41.59 -26.69
N THR A 207 -21.27 40.60 -27.55
CA THR A 207 -22.33 39.55 -27.77
C THR A 207 -22.08 39.01 -29.23
N PRO A 208 -22.47 37.80 -29.76
CA PRO A 208 -23.54 36.84 -29.39
C PRO A 208 -23.26 35.29 -29.45
N VAL A 209 -24.23 34.51 -28.92
CA VAL A 209 -24.87 33.26 -29.44
C VAL A 209 -24.07 32.24 -30.29
N LEU A 210 -23.89 31.00 -29.77
CA LEU A 210 -24.75 29.81 -30.06
C LEU A 210 -24.40 28.62 -29.11
N PRO A 211 -25.33 27.73 -28.68
CA PRO A 211 -25.03 26.64 -27.74
C PRO A 211 -25.34 25.20 -28.22
N GLU A 212 -24.35 24.29 -28.17
CA GLU A 212 -24.44 22.81 -28.14
C GLU A 212 -22.99 22.25 -27.93
N GLU A 213 -22.69 21.05 -27.42
CA GLU A 213 -23.49 19.89 -26.96
C GLU A 213 -23.03 19.42 -25.55
N THR A 214 -23.76 18.48 -24.93
CA THR A 214 -23.37 17.82 -23.67
C THR A 214 -23.50 16.29 -23.76
N GLN A 215 -22.64 15.61 -24.53
CA GLN A 215 -22.76 14.15 -24.79
C GLN A 215 -21.49 13.29 -24.62
N GLU A 216 -20.27 13.84 -24.44
CA GLU A 216 -19.03 13.05 -24.60
C GLU A 216 -18.74 12.01 -23.48
N GLU A 217 -19.22 12.23 -22.25
CA GLU A 217 -18.92 11.35 -21.10
C GLU A 217 -19.55 9.96 -21.20
N ASP A 218 -20.81 9.85 -21.62
CA ASP A 218 -21.57 8.59 -21.52
C ASP A 218 -21.13 7.57 -22.59
N ALA A 219 -20.79 8.05 -23.80
CA ALA A 219 -20.20 7.22 -24.85
C ALA A 219 -18.87 6.59 -24.40
N LYS A 220 -18.03 7.36 -23.68
CA LYS A 220 -16.72 6.96 -23.19
C LYS A 220 -16.82 5.92 -22.06
N LYS A 221 -17.81 6.08 -21.16
CA LYS A 221 -18.15 5.08 -20.14
C LYS A 221 -18.66 3.78 -20.76
N THR A 222 -19.62 3.87 -21.69
CA THR A 222 -20.19 2.73 -22.42
C THR A 222 -19.13 1.95 -23.21
N PHE A 223 -18.18 2.65 -23.83
CA PHE A 223 -17.06 2.05 -24.56
C PHE A 223 -16.04 1.37 -23.62
N LYS A 224 -15.86 1.88 -22.39
CA LYS A 224 -15.02 1.24 -21.37
C LYS A 224 -15.67 -0.05 -20.85
N GLU A 225 -16.93 0.01 -20.44
CA GLU A 225 -17.68 -1.14 -19.89
C GLU A 225 -17.80 -2.28 -20.92
N SER A 226 -18.12 -1.96 -22.18
CA SER A 226 -18.18 -2.96 -23.27
C SER A 226 -16.82 -3.60 -23.56
N ARG A 227 -15.71 -2.85 -23.49
CA ARG A 227 -14.35 -3.39 -23.69
C ARG A 227 -13.88 -4.26 -22.53
N GLU A 228 -14.24 -3.92 -21.30
CA GLU A 228 -13.97 -4.75 -20.12
C GLU A 228 -14.80 -6.04 -20.14
N ALA A 229 -16.08 -5.98 -20.54
CA ALA A 229 -16.90 -7.17 -20.78
C ALA A 229 -16.30 -8.09 -21.87
N ALA A 230 -15.81 -7.53 -22.97
CA ALA A 230 -15.16 -8.29 -24.04
C ALA A 230 -13.85 -8.97 -23.61
N LEU A 231 -13.03 -8.29 -22.79
CA LEU A 231 -11.79 -8.86 -22.24
C LEU A 231 -12.08 -10.00 -21.25
N ASN A 232 -13.09 -9.85 -20.38
CA ASN A 232 -13.52 -10.90 -19.47
C ASN A 232 -14.05 -12.14 -20.22
N LEU A 233 -14.83 -11.94 -21.30
CA LEU A 233 -15.26 -13.01 -22.19
C LEU A 233 -14.07 -13.71 -22.87
N ALA A 234 -13.09 -12.97 -23.38
CA ALA A 234 -11.88 -13.55 -23.97
C ALA A 234 -11.10 -14.40 -22.96
N TYR A 235 -10.95 -13.93 -21.71
CA TYR A 235 -10.24 -14.65 -20.66
C TYR A 235 -10.91 -15.99 -20.27
N ILE A 236 -12.25 -16.07 -20.37
CA ILE A 236 -13.01 -17.31 -20.15
C ILE A 236 -12.95 -18.24 -21.38
N LEU A 237 -13.01 -17.68 -22.60
CA LEU A 237 -13.04 -18.45 -23.83
C LEU A 237 -11.68 -19.06 -24.20
N ILE A 238 -10.58 -18.31 -24.08
CA ILE A 238 -9.23 -18.75 -24.50
C ILE A 238 -8.81 -20.09 -23.85
N PRO A 239 -8.98 -20.34 -22.53
CA PRO A 239 -8.67 -21.63 -21.91
C PRO A 239 -9.61 -22.77 -22.34
N SER A 240 -10.85 -22.46 -22.73
CA SER A 240 -11.84 -23.48 -23.13
C SER A 240 -11.67 -23.97 -24.56
N ILE A 241 -11.11 -23.16 -25.46
CA ILE A 241 -10.90 -23.52 -26.87
C ILE A 241 -10.05 -24.80 -27.04
N PRO A 242 -8.89 -24.97 -26.38
CA PRO A 242 -8.13 -26.22 -26.45
C PRO A 242 -8.93 -27.45 -25.98
N LEU A 243 -9.74 -27.31 -24.92
CA LEU A 243 -10.57 -28.40 -24.41
C LEU A 243 -11.68 -28.78 -25.40
N LEU A 244 -12.35 -27.79 -25.99
CA LEU A 244 -13.38 -28.00 -27.03
C LEU A 244 -12.79 -28.66 -28.28
N LEU A 245 -11.60 -28.26 -28.73
CA LEU A 245 -10.90 -28.89 -29.85
C LEU A 245 -10.54 -30.34 -29.55
N LEU A 246 -10.07 -30.66 -28.32
CA LEU A 246 -9.81 -32.04 -27.90
C LEU A 246 -11.09 -32.90 -27.87
N LEU A 247 -12.23 -32.33 -27.45
CA LEU A 247 -13.53 -33.01 -27.48
C LEU A 247 -14.02 -33.27 -28.91
N VAL A 248 -13.83 -32.32 -29.84
CA VAL A 248 -14.13 -32.53 -31.27
C VAL A 248 -13.22 -33.60 -31.89
N VAL A 249 -11.91 -33.55 -31.64
CA VAL A 249 -10.96 -34.56 -32.17
C VAL A 249 -11.27 -35.96 -31.61
N THR A 250 -11.53 -36.10 -30.31
CA THR A 250 -11.85 -37.40 -29.70
C THR A 250 -13.18 -37.96 -30.19
N THR A 251 -14.24 -37.15 -30.31
CA THR A 251 -15.53 -37.60 -30.86
C THR A 251 -15.43 -38.00 -32.33
N VAL A 252 -14.68 -37.26 -33.17
CA VAL A 252 -14.43 -37.63 -34.58
C VAL A 252 -13.61 -38.92 -34.67
N VAL A 253 -12.55 -39.09 -33.88
CA VAL A 253 -11.74 -40.33 -33.86
C VAL A 253 -12.58 -41.53 -33.41
N CYS A 254 -13.39 -41.39 -32.36
CA CYS A 254 -14.33 -42.41 -31.92
C CYS A 254 -15.36 -42.76 -33.00
N TRP A 255 -15.93 -41.76 -33.68
CA TRP A 255 -16.88 -41.97 -34.78
C TRP A 255 -16.24 -42.74 -35.94
N VAL A 256 -15.06 -42.33 -36.39
CA VAL A 256 -14.29 -43.01 -37.44
C VAL A 256 -13.95 -44.45 -37.03
N TRP A 257 -13.57 -44.68 -35.77
CA TRP A 257 -13.28 -46.02 -35.25
C TRP A 257 -14.53 -46.90 -35.20
N ILE A 258 -15.68 -46.36 -34.77
CA ILE A 258 -16.98 -47.06 -34.76
C ILE A 258 -17.43 -47.40 -36.19
N CYS A 259 -17.31 -46.46 -37.14
CA CYS A 259 -17.62 -46.71 -38.55
C CYS A 259 -16.73 -47.81 -39.16
N ARG A 260 -15.41 -47.75 -38.93
CA ARG A 260 -14.47 -48.78 -39.42
C ARG A 260 -14.70 -50.14 -38.74
N LYS A 261 -15.11 -50.16 -37.47
CA LYS A 261 -15.52 -51.40 -36.77
C LYS A 261 -16.81 -51.97 -37.37
N ARG A 262 -17.83 -51.13 -37.60
CA ARG A 262 -19.09 -51.53 -38.26
C ARG A 262 -18.87 -52.09 -39.66
N GLN A 263 -17.99 -51.48 -40.47
CA GLN A 263 -17.61 -52.02 -41.78
C GLN A 263 -16.94 -53.40 -41.67
N LYS A 264 -15.98 -53.58 -40.73
CA LYS A 264 -15.34 -54.89 -40.50
C LYS A 264 -16.30 -55.97 -40.02
N THR A 265 -17.33 -55.63 -39.24
CA THR A 265 -18.38 -56.59 -38.84
C THR A 265 -19.45 -56.82 -39.90
N GLY A 266 -19.67 -55.84 -40.80
CA GLY A 266 -20.62 -55.95 -41.91
C GLY A 266 -20.10 -56.80 -43.08
N ALA A 267 -18.78 -56.79 -43.32
CA ALA A 267 -18.11 -57.62 -44.32
C ALA A 267 -17.94 -59.10 -43.91
N ALA A 268 -18.75 -59.59 -42.96
CA ALA A 268 -18.61 -60.91 -42.34
C ALA A 268 -19.95 -61.70 -42.26
N ARG A 269 -20.86 -61.48 -43.22
CA ARG A 269 -22.03 -62.36 -43.47
C ARG A 269 -22.79 -62.02 -44.77
N PRO A 270 -23.16 -63.02 -45.57
CA PRO A 270 -22.37 -64.19 -45.98
C PRO A 270 -21.51 -63.87 -47.22
#